data_AF-A0A2T0BIB9-F1
#
_entry.id   AF-A0A2T0BIB9-F1
#
_cell.length_a   1.000
_cell.length_b   1.000
_cell.length_c   1.000
_cell.angle_alpha   90.00
_cell.angle_beta   90.00
_cell.angle_gamma   90.00
#
_symmetry.space_group_name_H-M   'P 1'
#
loop_
_entity.id
_entity.type
_entity.pdbx_description
1 polymer ?
#
loop_
_entity_poly.entity_id
_entity_poly.type
_entity_poly.pdbx_seq_one_letter_code
_entity_poly.pdbx_strand_id
1 'polypeptide(L)'
;MDKGNEKRLGIKIICGILAFVLWLYITNVDNPTRSTTLKSVQVELTNEDTLAKSNMSISPGQKITVDLDLEGTANEIYSINKEEFVIKADLSAYALKIGDNNIPVQIEDYPTGINIKNNAALSVKITIEELIEKEINVYSNVKTSFKSGVIKSSAVVKPNSIEVSGPASAVNKVTSASLVGEALDIDENYEENFNIIPIDDSGNEVTGVNLSQTEGTLLLKVGSQKDVSIGSSYSGSLKAGLKVESLDLSSNKITIIGDPDVIGEIDKIETQPIDLSQITSTQDINLNFIIPEGTSIASNRKYVTANIKIKEEETITKIIDGIVVNLADKKEKFTYEVPTVSVTIRGTAEALSGLTLTDFKASASIAELAVVGESEVKLDVSLVESNANIKISSKPEKVKVKISEKVA
;
A
#
# COMPACT_ATOMS: atom_id res chain seq x y z
N MET A 1 20.20 105.10 1.32
CA MET A 1 19.57 103.77 1.37
C MET A 1 20.45 102.82 2.16
N ASP A 2 20.00 102.54 3.38
CA ASP A 2 20.14 101.34 4.22
C ASP A 2 21.47 100.67 4.59
N LYS A 3 22.64 101.32 4.45
CA LYS A 3 23.91 100.77 5.00
C LYS A 3 24.00 100.72 6.54
N GLY A 4 23.04 101.29 7.26
CA GLY A 4 22.95 101.26 8.72
C GLY A 4 22.21 100.03 9.28
N ASN A 5 21.21 99.51 8.54
CA ASN A 5 20.48 98.31 8.93
C ASN A 5 21.26 97.04 8.64
N GLU A 6 22.07 96.98 7.57
CA GLU A 6 22.88 95.79 7.27
C GLU A 6 23.92 95.48 8.35
N LYS A 7 24.60 96.51 8.89
CA LYS A 7 25.55 96.33 10.02
C LYS A 7 24.85 95.90 11.31
N ARG A 8 23.65 96.44 11.58
CA ARG A 8 22.82 96.06 12.74
C ARG A 8 22.25 94.65 12.61
N LEU A 9 21.91 94.22 11.39
CA LEU A 9 21.44 92.87 11.09
C LEU A 9 22.59 91.86 11.22
N GLY A 10 23.78 92.19 10.72
CA GLY A 10 24.99 91.36 10.89
C GLY A 10 25.37 91.13 12.35
N ILE A 11 25.31 92.17 13.20
CA ILE A 11 25.54 92.04 14.65
C ILE A 11 24.49 91.13 15.30
N LYS A 12 23.20 91.28 14.93
CA LYS A 12 22.12 90.42 15.46
C LYS A 12 22.30 88.95 15.06
N ILE A 13 22.73 88.67 13.83
CA ILE A 13 23.01 87.32 13.35
C ILE A 13 24.21 86.72 14.09
N ILE A 14 25.30 87.46 14.26
CA ILE A 14 26.47 87.02 15.01
C ILE A 14 26.13 86.72 16.48
N CYS A 15 25.34 87.58 17.13
CA CYS A 15 24.87 87.32 18.48
C CYS A 15 23.98 86.06 18.55
N GLY A 16 23.14 85.82 17.55
CA GLY A 16 22.34 84.60 17.45
C GLY A 16 23.19 83.34 17.28
N ILE A 17 24.22 83.40 16.43
CA ILE A 17 25.17 82.29 16.24
C ILE A 17 25.96 82.04 17.54
N LEU A 18 26.46 83.09 18.20
CA LEU A 18 27.18 82.94 19.46
C LEU A 18 26.29 82.38 20.57
N ALA A 19 25.03 82.84 20.67
CA ALA A 19 24.06 82.30 21.61
C ALA A 19 23.75 80.83 21.29
N PHE A 20 23.64 80.45 20.01
CA PHE A 20 23.43 79.07 19.58
C PHE A 20 24.64 78.18 19.88
N VAL A 21 25.87 78.66 19.65
CA VAL A 21 27.12 77.95 19.98
C VAL A 21 27.27 77.80 21.49
N LEU A 22 26.97 78.84 22.27
CA LEU A 22 27.01 78.78 23.73
C LEU A 22 25.93 77.84 24.28
N TRP A 23 24.73 77.83 23.68
CA TRP A 23 23.67 76.89 24.00
C TRP A 23 24.08 75.45 23.68
N LEU A 24 24.70 75.21 22.51
CA LEU A 24 25.30 73.92 22.16
C LEU A 24 26.41 73.52 23.15
N TYR A 25 27.29 74.43 23.56
CA TYR A 25 28.35 74.15 24.51
C TYR A 25 27.79 73.74 25.88
N ILE A 26 26.85 74.51 26.44
CA ILE A 26 26.23 74.20 27.74
C ILE A 26 25.49 72.87 27.68
N THR A 27 24.71 72.63 26.62
CA THR A 27 23.94 71.37 26.47
C THR A 27 24.80 70.14 26.17
N ASN A 28 26.04 70.31 25.69
CA ASN A 28 26.94 69.21 25.36
C ASN A 28 27.99 68.96 26.48
N VAL A 29 28.37 70.00 27.23
CA VAL A 29 29.38 69.92 28.30
C VAL A 29 28.75 69.61 29.66
N ASP A 30 27.56 70.15 29.96
CA ASP A 30 26.78 69.65 31.08
C ASP A 30 26.14 68.34 30.60
N ASN A 31 26.65 67.21 31.10
CA ASN A 31 26.08 65.88 30.89
C ASN A 31 25.14 65.59 32.07
N PRO A 32 23.89 66.08 32.07
CA PRO A 32 23.03 66.05 33.25
C PRO A 32 22.69 64.61 33.64
N THR A 33 22.53 64.38 34.94
CA THR A 33 21.99 63.13 35.45
C THR A 33 20.56 62.94 34.95
N ARG A 34 20.25 61.77 34.41
CA ARG A 34 18.92 61.36 33.98
C ARG A 34 18.53 60.05 34.64
N SER A 35 17.23 59.87 34.80
CA SER A 35 16.65 58.59 35.24
C SER A 35 15.81 57.98 34.11
N THR A 36 15.92 56.68 33.93
CA THR A 36 15.11 55.91 32.98
C THR A 36 14.78 54.53 33.55
N THR A 37 13.71 53.90 33.06
CA THR A 37 13.40 52.51 33.38
C THR A 37 13.75 51.63 32.19
N LEU A 38 14.74 50.76 32.39
CA LEU A 38 15.10 49.74 31.42
C LEU A 38 14.20 48.53 31.62
N LYS A 39 13.28 48.32 30.68
CA LYS A 39 12.26 47.26 30.80
C LYS A 39 12.74 45.92 30.29
N SER A 40 12.22 44.86 30.91
CA SER A 40 12.36 43.47 30.47
C SER A 40 13.83 43.06 30.27
N VAL A 41 14.65 43.27 31.30
CA VAL A 41 16.02 42.74 31.37
C VAL A 41 15.94 41.26 31.75
N GLN A 42 16.63 40.40 31.01
CA GLN A 42 16.59 38.94 31.22
C GLN A 42 17.28 38.59 32.54
N VAL A 43 16.67 37.67 33.30
CA VAL A 43 17.28 37.11 34.51
C VAL A 43 17.70 35.68 34.21
N GLU A 44 18.97 35.38 34.48
CA GLU A 44 19.50 34.03 34.41
C GLU A 44 19.15 33.27 35.69
N LEU A 45 18.63 32.07 35.53
CA LEU A 45 18.37 31.19 36.67
C LEU A 45 19.60 30.34 36.95
N THR A 46 19.91 30.15 38.22
CA THR A 46 21.01 29.29 38.65
C THR A 46 20.49 28.19 39.58
N ASN A 47 21.18 27.06 39.57
CA ASN A 47 20.85 25.88 40.37
C ASN A 47 19.45 25.28 40.09
N GLU A 48 18.98 25.34 38.85
CA GLU A 48 17.69 24.78 38.43
C GLU A 48 17.55 23.28 38.74
N ASP A 49 18.66 22.53 38.64
CA ASP A 49 18.72 21.10 38.94
C ASP A 49 18.30 20.75 40.39
N THR A 50 18.30 21.72 41.30
CA THR A 50 17.85 21.51 42.69
C THR A 50 16.35 21.29 42.79
N LEU A 51 15.57 21.83 41.85
CA LEU A 51 14.13 21.59 41.76
C LEU A 51 13.84 20.13 41.43
N ALA A 52 14.56 19.56 40.47
CA ALA A 52 14.37 18.18 40.05
C ALA A 52 14.60 17.19 41.20
N LYS A 53 15.57 17.45 42.09
CA LYS A 53 15.83 16.64 43.31
C LYS A 53 14.64 16.62 44.29
N SER A 54 13.75 17.60 44.19
CA SER A 54 12.56 17.74 45.03
C SER A 54 11.27 17.45 44.24
N ASN A 55 11.37 16.78 43.08
CA ASN A 55 10.25 16.52 42.16
C ASN A 55 9.50 17.78 41.74
N MET A 56 10.24 18.87 41.50
CA MET A 56 9.70 20.15 41.06
C MET A 56 10.32 20.56 39.73
N SER A 57 9.57 21.31 38.92
CA SER A 57 10.03 21.89 37.67
C SER A 57 9.42 23.27 37.45
N ILE A 58 10.11 24.13 36.71
CA ILE A 58 9.60 25.44 36.34
C ILE A 58 8.49 25.27 35.29
N SER A 59 7.37 25.98 35.45
CA SER A 59 6.28 25.94 34.47
C SER A 59 6.73 26.51 33.11
N PRO A 60 6.39 25.88 31.98
CA PRO A 60 6.95 26.23 30.68
C PRO A 60 6.44 27.59 30.17
N GLY A 61 7.27 28.27 29.36
CA GLY A 61 6.88 29.49 28.63
C GLY A 61 6.85 30.78 29.47
N GLN A 62 7.39 30.77 30.69
CA GLN A 62 7.50 31.97 31.51
C GLN A 62 8.58 32.92 31.01
N LYS A 63 8.28 34.23 31.02
CA LYS A 63 9.27 35.28 30.75
C LYS A 63 9.89 35.72 32.07
N ILE A 64 11.14 35.36 32.28
CA ILE A 64 11.87 35.64 33.52
C ILE A 64 12.66 36.92 33.32
N THR A 65 12.00 38.06 33.58
CA THR A 65 12.57 39.39 33.35
C THR A 65 12.25 40.36 34.48
N VAL A 66 13.10 41.35 34.69
CA VAL A 66 12.88 42.45 35.63
C VAL A 66 13.01 43.82 34.94
N ASP A 67 12.40 44.83 35.55
CA ASP A 67 12.54 46.23 35.12
C ASP A 67 13.54 46.92 36.07
N LEU A 68 14.55 47.58 35.50
CA LEU A 68 15.57 48.29 36.26
C LEU A 68 15.33 49.80 36.20
N ASP A 69 15.33 50.45 37.37
CA ASP A 69 15.31 51.90 37.44
C ASP A 69 16.74 52.41 37.51
N LEU A 70 17.19 53.05 36.43
CA LEU A 70 18.57 53.45 36.21
C LEU A 70 18.72 54.96 36.38
N GLU A 71 19.80 55.38 37.00
CA GLU A 71 20.24 56.77 37.09
C GLU A 71 21.70 56.87 36.67
N GLY A 72 22.02 57.82 35.79
CA GLY A 72 23.38 58.02 35.29
C GLY A 72 23.46 59.30 34.48
N THR A 73 24.64 59.62 33.95
CA THR A 73 24.76 60.77 33.06
C THR A 73 24.02 60.51 31.74
N ALA A 74 23.56 61.55 31.06
CA ALA A 74 22.78 61.40 29.83
C ALA A 74 23.49 60.52 28.78
N ASN A 75 24.80 60.68 28.59
CA ASN A 75 25.57 59.88 27.64
C ASN A 75 25.61 58.38 28.01
N GLU A 76 25.77 58.05 29.28
CA GLU A 76 25.76 56.66 29.77
C GLU A 76 24.37 56.07 29.58
N ILE A 77 23.32 56.81 29.95
CA ILE A 77 21.92 56.35 29.82
C ILE A 77 21.54 56.05 28.37
N TYR A 78 22.01 56.86 27.41
CA TYR A 78 21.74 56.61 25.99
C TYR A 78 22.58 55.50 25.38
N SER A 79 23.70 55.14 26.01
CA SER A 79 24.61 54.09 25.52
C SER A 79 24.32 52.72 26.12
N ILE A 80 23.34 52.63 27.04
CA ILE A 80 22.95 51.38 27.70
C ILE A 80 22.61 50.30 26.67
N ASN A 81 23.26 49.14 26.81
CA ASN A 81 22.80 47.90 26.24
C ASN A 81 22.26 46.97 27.34
N LYS A 82 21.13 46.30 27.07
CA LYS A 82 20.53 45.33 28.01
C LYS A 82 21.44 44.14 28.29
N GLU A 83 22.26 43.77 27.33
CA GLU A 83 23.18 42.62 27.41
C GLU A 83 24.33 42.85 28.41
N GLU A 84 24.58 44.10 28.80
CA GLU A 84 25.61 44.46 29.78
C GLU A 84 25.13 44.28 31.24
N PHE A 85 23.85 43.96 31.44
CA PHE A 85 23.29 43.70 32.77
C PHE A 85 23.21 42.20 33.01
N VAL A 86 24.05 41.69 33.91
CA VAL A 86 24.03 40.29 34.34
C VAL A 86 23.25 40.20 35.64
N ILE A 87 22.04 39.64 35.56
CA ILE A 87 21.12 39.48 36.69
C ILE A 87 20.85 38.00 36.89
N LYS A 88 21.02 37.51 38.12
CA LYS A 88 20.82 36.11 38.46
C LYS A 88 19.77 35.90 39.55
N ALA A 89 19.04 34.81 39.47
CA ALA A 89 18.20 34.29 40.55
C ALA A 89 18.70 32.91 40.96
N ASP A 90 19.04 32.75 42.24
CA ASP A 90 19.48 31.45 42.79
C ASP A 90 18.28 30.69 43.36
N LEU A 91 17.95 29.57 42.72
CA LEU A 91 16.82 28.72 43.12
C LEU A 91 17.14 27.82 44.31
N SER A 92 18.42 27.65 44.66
CA SER A 92 18.85 26.84 45.81
C SER A 92 18.81 27.59 47.13
N ALA A 93 18.83 28.93 47.09
CA ALA A 93 18.90 29.78 48.27
C ALA A 93 17.60 29.81 49.10
N TYR A 94 16.48 29.31 48.55
CA TYR A 94 15.16 29.42 49.15
C TYR A 94 14.40 28.10 49.12
N ALA A 95 13.54 27.89 50.13
CA ALA A 95 12.60 26.77 50.14
C ALA A 95 11.42 27.09 49.20
N LEU A 96 11.50 26.60 47.97
CA LEU A 96 10.50 26.80 46.93
C LEU A 96 9.32 25.83 47.10
N LYS A 97 8.12 26.25 46.67
CA LYS A 97 6.90 25.44 46.71
C LYS A 97 6.22 25.38 45.35
N ILE A 98 5.34 24.40 45.16
CA ILE A 98 4.44 24.36 44.00
C ILE A 98 3.56 25.62 43.98
N GLY A 99 3.36 26.18 42.80
CA GLY A 99 2.66 27.43 42.55
C GLY A 99 3.61 28.63 42.42
N ASP A 100 3.09 29.81 42.74
CA ASP A 100 3.81 31.07 42.56
C ASP A 100 4.86 31.31 43.67
N ASN A 101 6.08 31.63 43.26
CA ASN A 101 7.19 32.02 44.11
C ASN A 101 7.77 33.35 43.64
N ASN A 102 8.07 34.26 44.57
CA ASN A 102 8.84 35.46 44.28
C ASN A 102 10.27 35.25 44.74
N ILE A 103 11.20 35.28 43.80
CA ILE A 103 12.61 34.99 44.05
C ILE A 103 13.39 36.31 43.91
N PRO A 104 14.07 36.76 44.98
CA PRO A 104 14.97 37.91 44.89
C PRO A 104 16.03 37.67 43.83
N VAL A 105 16.35 38.72 43.07
CA VAL A 105 17.41 38.65 42.05
C VAL A 105 18.63 39.41 42.52
N GLN A 106 19.80 38.96 42.10
CA GLN A 106 21.09 39.57 42.38
C GLN A 106 21.67 40.13 41.08
N ILE A 107 22.17 41.35 41.14
CA ILE A 107 22.85 41.98 40.02
C ILE A 107 24.34 41.66 40.18
N GLU A 108 24.89 40.88 39.26
CA GLU A 108 26.31 40.52 39.27
C GLU A 108 27.17 41.54 38.52
N ASP A 109 26.66 42.05 37.39
CA ASP A 109 27.40 42.99 36.55
C ASP A 109 26.46 44.03 35.92
N TYR A 110 26.97 45.24 35.72
CA TYR A 110 26.28 46.35 35.08
C TYR A 110 27.27 47.45 34.63
N PRO A 111 26.93 48.27 33.62
CA PRO A 111 27.81 49.32 33.10
C PRO A 111 28.30 50.31 34.16
N THR A 112 29.57 50.68 34.09
CA THR A 112 30.15 51.74 34.94
C THR A 112 29.47 53.08 34.70
N GLY A 113 29.23 53.84 35.77
CA GLY A 113 28.56 55.15 35.70
C GLY A 113 27.03 55.10 35.77
N ILE A 114 26.45 53.90 35.72
CA ILE A 114 25.03 53.68 35.98
C ILE A 114 24.81 53.29 37.45
N ASN A 115 23.75 53.82 38.05
CA ASN A 115 23.27 53.48 39.38
C ASN A 115 21.86 52.88 39.29
N ILE A 116 21.66 51.73 39.93
CA ILE A 116 20.40 50.99 39.89
C ILE A 116 19.60 51.30 41.16
N LYS A 117 18.54 52.08 41.03
CA LYS A 117 17.77 52.64 42.16
C LYS A 117 16.89 51.62 42.88
N ASN A 118 16.45 50.59 42.17
CA ASN A 118 15.52 49.59 42.70
C ASN A 118 16.21 48.27 43.13
N ASN A 119 17.54 48.23 43.23
CA ASN A 119 18.33 47.01 43.46
C ASN A 119 17.85 46.14 44.66
N ALA A 120 17.42 46.76 45.75
CA ALA A 120 17.02 46.07 46.98
C ALA A 120 15.62 45.44 46.93
N ALA A 121 14.81 45.79 45.92
CA ALA A 121 13.42 45.36 45.79
C ALA A 121 13.17 44.52 44.53
N LEU A 122 14.22 44.12 43.80
CA LEU A 122 14.06 43.32 42.59
C LEU A 122 13.76 41.86 42.96
N SER A 123 12.64 41.37 42.45
CA SER A 123 12.27 39.95 42.51
C SER A 123 11.61 39.54 41.22
N VAL A 124 11.82 38.30 40.81
CA VAL A 124 11.09 37.69 39.70
C VAL A 124 10.05 36.72 40.22
N LYS A 125 8.87 36.74 39.60
CA LYS A 125 7.81 35.78 39.88
C LYS A 125 8.02 34.55 39.00
N ILE A 126 8.16 33.38 39.63
CA ILE A 126 8.33 32.09 38.97
C ILE A 126 7.27 31.12 39.49
N THR A 127 6.52 30.52 38.57
CA THR A 127 5.56 29.47 38.87
C THR A 127 6.26 28.10 38.75
N ILE A 128 6.16 27.31 39.81
CA ILE A 128 6.76 25.97 39.91
C ILE A 128 5.64 24.94 39.92
N GLU A 129 5.85 23.84 39.21
CA GLU A 129 4.93 22.70 39.12
C GLU A 129 5.61 21.43 39.65
N GLU A 130 4.80 20.40 39.85
CA GLU A 130 5.33 19.05 40.07
C GLU A 130 6.06 18.58 38.80
N LEU A 131 7.24 18.01 39.00
CA LEU A 131 7.93 17.21 37.99
C LEU A 131 7.29 15.83 38.02
N ILE A 132 6.65 15.43 36.92
CA ILE A 132 6.00 14.13 36.81
C ILE A 132 6.59 13.34 35.64
N GLU A 133 6.43 12.03 35.72
CA GLU A 133 6.82 11.07 34.69
C GLU A 133 5.58 10.29 34.25
N LYS A 134 5.49 9.99 32.96
CA LYS A 134 4.37 9.29 32.35
C LYS A 134 4.88 8.36 31.26
N GLU A 135 4.47 7.09 31.30
CA GLU A 135 4.71 6.16 30.20
C GLU A 135 3.70 6.43 29.07
N ILE A 136 4.19 6.56 27.84
CA ILE A 136 3.39 6.82 26.64
C ILE A 136 3.77 5.84 25.52
N ASN A 137 2.80 5.48 24.69
CA ASN A 137 3.05 4.63 23.53
C ASN A 137 3.68 5.43 22.38
N VAL A 138 4.52 4.77 21.58
CA VAL A 138 5.16 5.33 20.38
C VAL A 138 4.49 4.76 19.14
N TYR A 139 4.05 5.65 18.25
CA TYR A 139 3.45 5.31 16.96
C TYR A 139 4.31 5.80 15.79
N SER A 140 4.04 5.30 14.59
CA SER A 140 4.70 5.77 13.37
C SER A 140 3.83 6.79 12.66
N ASN A 141 4.34 8.01 12.48
CA ASN A 141 3.82 9.00 11.53
C ASN A 141 4.84 9.27 10.39
N VAL A 142 5.78 8.35 10.18
CA VAL A 142 6.69 8.35 9.05
C VAL A 142 5.88 8.18 7.76
N LYS A 143 6.08 9.08 6.80
CA LYS A 143 5.43 8.96 5.49
C LYS A 143 6.17 7.91 4.66
N THR A 144 5.47 6.84 4.27
CA THR A 144 6.06 5.73 3.52
C THR A 144 5.54 5.67 2.08
N SER A 145 6.43 5.47 1.10
CA SER A 145 6.05 5.06 -0.27
C SER A 145 6.76 3.76 -0.68
N PHE A 146 6.11 2.98 -1.54
CA PHE A 146 6.60 1.68 -1.99
C PHE A 146 6.74 1.68 -3.52
N LYS A 147 7.73 0.94 -4.04
CA LYS A 147 7.87 0.76 -5.49
C LYS A 147 6.67 -0.01 -6.06
N SER A 148 6.48 0.12 -7.38
CA SER A 148 5.42 -0.60 -8.09
C SER A 148 5.53 -2.11 -7.87
N GLY A 149 4.41 -2.76 -7.56
CA GLY A 149 4.38 -4.20 -7.27
C GLY A 149 4.83 -4.59 -5.85
N VAL A 150 5.15 -3.62 -4.98
CA VAL A 150 5.49 -3.87 -3.58
C VAL A 150 4.36 -3.36 -2.69
N ILE A 151 4.04 -4.15 -1.66
CA ILE A 151 3.00 -3.80 -0.69
C ILE A 151 3.51 -3.92 0.73
N LYS A 152 2.98 -3.10 1.63
CA LYS A 152 3.23 -3.19 3.06
C LYS A 152 2.54 -4.43 3.63
N SER A 153 3.33 -5.33 4.22
CA SER A 153 2.83 -6.52 4.93
C SER A 153 2.62 -6.22 6.42
N SER A 154 3.63 -5.66 7.11
CA SER A 154 3.50 -5.24 8.51
C SER A 154 4.42 -4.07 8.85
N ALA A 155 4.10 -3.36 9.94
CA ALA A 155 4.96 -2.33 10.52
C ALA A 155 5.07 -2.53 12.02
N VAL A 156 6.28 -2.38 12.55
CA VAL A 156 6.58 -2.44 13.98
C VAL A 156 7.45 -1.24 14.34
N VAL A 157 7.12 -0.58 15.45
CA VAL A 157 7.90 0.51 16.01
C VAL A 157 8.63 0.00 17.25
N LYS A 158 9.92 0.33 17.39
CA LYS A 158 10.73 -0.01 18.56
C LYS A 158 11.44 1.24 19.13
N PRO A 159 11.30 1.54 20.42
CA PRO A 159 10.42 0.87 21.39
C PRO A 159 8.94 1.15 21.11
N ASN A 160 8.03 0.36 21.69
CA ASN A 160 6.59 0.57 21.58
C ASN A 160 6.04 1.55 22.65
N SER A 161 6.79 1.78 23.72
CA SER A 161 6.52 2.81 24.73
C SER A 161 7.82 3.48 25.17
N ILE A 162 7.70 4.73 25.63
CA ILE A 162 8.78 5.50 26.25
C ILE A 162 8.22 6.26 27.45
N GLU A 163 9.11 6.65 28.35
CA GLU A 163 8.81 7.56 29.45
C GLU A 163 9.03 9.01 29.02
N VAL A 164 8.08 9.87 29.35
CA VAL A 164 8.15 11.33 29.21
C VAL A 164 8.13 11.98 30.59
N SER A 165 9.05 12.93 30.82
CA SER A 165 9.19 13.65 32.09
C SER A 165 9.17 15.17 31.90
N GLY A 166 8.71 15.91 32.89
CA GLY A 166 8.65 17.37 32.81
C GLY A 166 7.59 18.00 33.73
N PRO A 167 7.31 19.30 33.58
CA PRO A 167 6.27 19.99 34.32
C PRO A 167 4.91 19.30 34.12
N ALA A 168 4.15 19.14 35.19
CA ALA A 168 2.85 18.45 35.17
C ALA A 168 1.90 18.97 34.08
N SER A 169 1.84 20.28 33.86
CA SER A 169 0.98 20.87 32.81
C SER A 169 1.40 20.49 31.39
N ALA A 170 2.69 20.25 31.14
CA ALA A 170 3.22 19.85 29.84
C ALA A 170 3.05 18.35 29.61
N VAL A 171 3.48 17.52 30.58
CA VAL A 171 3.37 16.06 30.49
C VAL A 171 1.92 15.60 30.38
N ASN A 172 0.99 16.25 31.09
CA ASN A 172 -0.44 15.92 31.00
C ASN A 172 -1.05 16.23 29.62
N LYS A 173 -0.43 17.11 28.81
CA LYS A 173 -0.85 17.34 27.41
C LYS A 173 -0.35 16.27 26.45
N VAL A 174 0.70 15.53 26.84
CA VAL A 174 1.27 14.48 25.99
C VAL A 174 0.37 13.25 26.02
N THR A 175 -0.14 12.89 24.85
CA THR A 175 -1.00 11.70 24.68
C THR A 175 -0.20 10.51 24.20
N SER A 176 0.71 10.73 23.25
CA SER A 176 1.57 9.68 22.69
C SER A 176 2.86 10.28 22.14
N ALA A 177 3.78 9.45 21.70
CA ALA A 177 4.96 9.85 20.95
C ALA A 177 4.85 9.36 19.51
N SER A 178 5.51 10.06 18.59
CA SER A 178 5.47 9.72 17.17
C SER A 178 6.86 9.73 16.55
N LEU A 179 7.18 8.68 15.79
CA LEU A 179 8.27 8.73 14.81
C LEU A 179 7.87 9.66 13.66
N VAL A 180 8.77 10.57 13.30
CA VAL A 180 8.57 11.52 12.20
C VAL A 180 9.71 11.45 11.19
N GLY A 181 9.34 11.47 9.92
CA GLY A 181 10.28 11.37 8.80
C GLY A 181 9.59 10.89 7.53
N GLU A 182 10.40 10.56 6.53
CA GLU A 182 9.93 10.04 5.25
C GLU A 182 10.80 8.83 4.85
N ALA A 183 10.17 7.78 4.36
CA ALA A 183 10.80 6.57 3.85
C ALA A 183 10.21 6.26 2.47
N LEU A 184 10.95 6.57 1.42
CA LEU A 184 10.44 6.57 0.05
C LEU A 184 11.02 5.41 -0.76
N ASP A 185 10.27 4.97 -1.78
CA ASP A 185 10.67 3.97 -2.76
C ASP A 185 11.12 2.63 -2.14
N ILE A 186 10.43 2.20 -1.08
CA ILE A 186 10.72 0.94 -0.40
C ILE A 186 10.36 -0.23 -1.33
N ASP A 187 11.32 -1.15 -1.53
CA ASP A 187 11.15 -2.36 -2.32
C ASP A 187 11.47 -3.67 -1.60
N GLU A 188 12.20 -3.61 -0.48
CA GLU A 188 12.51 -4.73 0.40
C GLU A 188 12.14 -4.45 1.85
N ASN A 189 12.40 -5.42 2.75
CA ASN A 189 12.20 -5.21 4.18
C ASN A 189 13.08 -4.04 4.62
N TYR A 190 12.46 -3.07 5.28
CA TYR A 190 13.07 -1.78 5.54
C TYR A 190 13.15 -1.53 7.05
N GLU A 191 14.30 -1.04 7.49
CA GLU A 191 14.59 -0.74 8.88
C GLU A 191 15.40 0.56 8.95
N GLU A 192 14.84 1.58 9.59
CA GLU A 192 15.51 2.87 9.76
C GLU A 192 15.11 3.54 11.07
N ASN A 193 16.01 4.36 11.62
CA ASN A 193 15.79 5.14 12.84
C ASN A 193 15.22 6.51 12.50
N PHE A 194 14.24 6.94 13.28
CA PHE A 194 13.60 8.24 13.17
C PHE A 194 13.56 8.93 14.52
N ASN A 195 13.49 10.25 14.50
CA ASN A 195 13.29 11.04 15.70
C ASN A 195 11.90 10.79 16.28
N ILE A 196 11.83 10.68 17.60
CA ILE A 196 10.58 10.62 18.35
C ILE A 196 10.22 12.03 18.82
N ILE A 197 9.00 12.45 18.54
CA ILE A 197 8.43 13.69 19.09
C ILE A 197 7.22 13.37 20.00
N PRO A 198 7.07 14.03 21.16
CA PRO A 198 5.86 13.93 21.97
C PRO A 198 4.73 14.73 21.31
N ILE A 199 3.54 14.15 21.22
CA ILE A 199 2.37 14.77 20.59
C ILE A 199 1.14 14.80 21.51
N ASP A 200 0.31 15.81 21.31
CA ASP A 200 -1.01 15.96 21.95
C ASP A 200 -2.11 15.18 21.22
N ASP A 201 -3.35 15.23 21.75
CA ASP A 201 -4.54 14.61 21.15
C ASP A 201 -4.85 15.09 19.72
N SER A 202 -4.35 16.28 19.34
CA SER A 202 -4.53 16.86 18.01
C SER A 202 -3.37 16.55 17.06
N GLY A 203 -2.35 15.82 17.53
CA GLY A 203 -1.15 15.49 16.76
C GLY A 203 -0.11 16.60 16.69
N ASN A 204 -0.21 17.65 17.50
CA ASN A 204 0.80 18.72 17.56
C ASN A 204 1.93 18.35 18.52
N GLU A 205 3.14 18.81 18.22
CA GLU A 205 4.30 18.62 19.08
C GLU A 205 4.13 19.37 20.42
N VAL A 206 4.43 18.68 21.53
CA VAL A 206 4.42 19.24 22.88
C VAL A 206 5.85 19.58 23.30
N THR A 207 6.13 20.86 23.53
CA THR A 207 7.46 21.31 23.97
C THR A 207 7.55 21.39 25.50
N GLY A 208 8.79 21.44 26.02
CA GLY A 208 9.05 21.57 27.47
C GLY A 208 8.92 20.27 28.25
N VAL A 209 9.08 19.13 27.57
CA VAL A 209 9.17 17.79 28.18
C VAL A 209 10.46 17.10 27.72
N ASN A 210 10.93 16.14 28.50
CA ASN A 210 12.07 15.30 28.20
C ASN A 210 11.61 13.88 27.90
N LEU A 211 12.18 13.26 26.87
CA LEU A 211 11.94 11.86 26.54
C LEU A 211 13.09 10.99 27.04
N SER A 212 12.77 9.83 27.58
CA SER A 212 13.75 8.79 27.93
C SER A 212 14.52 8.26 26.71
N GLN A 213 13.92 8.31 25.53
CA GLN A 213 14.56 8.06 24.23
C GLN A 213 14.06 9.06 23.19
N THR A 214 14.98 9.60 22.39
CA THR A 214 14.71 10.60 21.35
C THR A 214 14.69 10.00 19.94
N GLU A 215 15.10 8.75 19.78
CA GLU A 215 15.11 8.02 18.52
C GLU A 215 14.42 6.67 18.69
N GLY A 216 13.74 6.21 17.65
CA GLY A 216 13.17 4.88 17.57
C GLY A 216 13.24 4.31 16.16
N THR A 217 13.18 2.99 16.06
CA THR A 217 13.32 2.25 14.81
C THR A 217 11.94 1.92 14.25
N LEU A 218 11.73 2.21 12.97
CA LEU A 218 10.60 1.72 12.19
C LEU A 218 11.04 0.50 11.38
N LEU A 219 10.43 -0.65 11.67
CA LEU A 219 10.62 -1.90 10.93
C LEU A 219 9.40 -2.14 10.04
N LEU A 220 9.60 -2.13 8.73
CA LEU A 220 8.58 -2.42 7.73
C LEU A 220 8.89 -3.76 7.08
N LYS A 221 7.93 -4.68 7.12
CA LYS A 221 7.97 -5.86 6.25
C LYS A 221 7.15 -5.59 5.02
N VAL A 222 7.70 -5.92 3.87
CA VAL A 222 7.02 -5.80 2.59
C VAL A 222 6.76 -7.18 1.99
N GLY A 223 5.71 -7.26 1.18
CA GLY A 223 5.47 -8.39 0.28
C GLY A 223 5.43 -7.90 -1.15
N SER A 224 5.45 -8.82 -2.10
CA SER A 224 5.24 -8.50 -3.51
C SER A 224 3.80 -8.78 -3.90
N GLN A 225 3.33 -8.02 -4.89
CA GLN A 225 2.13 -8.34 -5.63
C GLN A 225 2.44 -8.40 -7.13
N LYS A 226 1.85 -9.39 -7.81
CA LYS A 226 2.03 -9.60 -9.25
C LYS A 226 0.69 -9.95 -9.88
N ASP A 227 0.41 -9.35 -11.03
CA ASP A 227 -0.70 -9.76 -11.87
C ASP A 227 -0.28 -10.95 -12.73
N VAL A 228 -0.98 -12.06 -12.56
CA VAL A 228 -0.72 -13.32 -13.25
C VAL A 228 -1.93 -13.77 -14.04
N SER A 229 -1.71 -14.54 -15.10
CA SER A 229 -2.80 -15.04 -15.95
C SER A 229 -3.56 -16.18 -15.26
N ILE A 230 -4.87 -16.27 -15.52
CA ILE A 230 -5.69 -17.38 -15.03
C ILE A 230 -5.71 -18.50 -16.08
N GLY A 231 -5.39 -19.71 -15.64
CA GLY A 231 -5.51 -20.95 -16.40
C GLY A 231 -6.76 -21.73 -16.11
N SER A 232 -7.32 -22.34 -17.14
CA SER A 232 -8.31 -23.39 -16.99
C SER A 232 -7.99 -24.55 -17.92
N SER A 233 -8.29 -25.75 -17.46
CA SER A 233 -8.11 -26.99 -18.20
C SER A 233 -9.40 -27.81 -18.17
N TYR A 234 -9.58 -28.66 -19.17
CA TYR A 234 -10.68 -29.61 -19.22
C TYR A 234 -10.25 -30.97 -18.69
N SER A 235 -11.19 -31.68 -18.09
CA SER A 235 -11.05 -33.11 -17.77
C SER A 235 -12.24 -33.89 -18.33
N GLY A 236 -12.02 -35.17 -18.64
CA GLY A 236 -13.04 -36.01 -19.25
C GLY A 236 -13.35 -35.65 -20.70
N SER A 237 -14.55 -36.00 -21.16
CA SER A 237 -15.03 -35.74 -22.53
C SER A 237 -16.53 -35.46 -22.51
N LEU A 238 -17.00 -34.63 -23.45
CA LEU A 238 -18.43 -34.39 -23.63
C LEU A 238 -19.15 -35.65 -24.13
N LYS A 239 -20.46 -35.69 -23.93
CA LYS A 239 -21.32 -36.72 -24.54
C LYS A 239 -21.29 -36.60 -26.06
N ALA A 240 -21.47 -37.74 -26.73
CA ALA A 240 -21.54 -37.86 -28.19
C ALA A 240 -22.46 -36.81 -28.82
N GLY A 241 -21.97 -36.13 -29.87
CA GLY A 241 -22.71 -35.11 -30.61
C GLY A 241 -22.66 -33.69 -30.02
N LEU A 242 -21.82 -33.44 -29.01
CA LEU A 242 -21.60 -32.12 -28.42
C LEU A 242 -20.13 -31.70 -28.54
N LYS A 243 -19.89 -30.41 -28.78
CA LYS A 243 -18.55 -29.82 -28.82
C LYS A 243 -18.51 -28.51 -28.02
N VAL A 244 -17.37 -28.26 -27.37
CA VAL A 244 -17.08 -26.95 -26.75
C VAL A 244 -16.86 -25.93 -27.87
N GLU A 245 -17.65 -24.87 -27.86
CA GLU A 245 -17.51 -23.74 -28.77
C GLU A 245 -16.50 -22.71 -28.26
N SER A 246 -16.67 -22.27 -27.02
CA SER A 246 -15.76 -21.33 -26.36
C SER A 246 -15.79 -21.50 -24.84
N LEU A 247 -14.75 -21.00 -24.19
CA LEU A 247 -14.68 -20.83 -22.74
C LEU A 247 -14.26 -19.39 -22.46
N ASP A 248 -15.18 -18.62 -21.91
CA ASP A 248 -14.98 -17.22 -21.60
C ASP A 248 -14.90 -17.06 -20.07
N LEU A 249 -13.75 -16.63 -19.55
CA LEU A 249 -13.58 -16.36 -18.12
C LEU A 249 -14.07 -14.94 -17.79
N SER A 250 -14.71 -14.77 -16.64
CA SER A 250 -15.13 -13.46 -16.14
C SER A 250 -13.95 -12.52 -15.86
N SER A 251 -12.75 -13.07 -15.73
CA SER A 251 -11.49 -12.34 -15.64
C SER A 251 -10.34 -13.23 -16.10
N ASN A 252 -9.40 -12.67 -16.86
CA ASN A 252 -8.23 -13.40 -17.39
C ASN A 252 -6.96 -13.19 -16.57
N LYS A 253 -7.00 -12.29 -15.57
CA LYS A 253 -5.87 -11.96 -14.70
C LYS A 253 -6.31 -11.93 -13.25
N ILE A 254 -5.38 -12.23 -12.37
CA ILE A 254 -5.56 -12.13 -10.92
C ILE A 254 -4.29 -11.63 -10.27
N THR A 255 -4.46 -10.80 -9.24
CA THR A 255 -3.33 -10.30 -8.45
C THR A 255 -3.06 -11.26 -7.29
N ILE A 256 -1.83 -11.76 -7.22
CA ILE A 256 -1.33 -12.60 -6.13
C ILE A 256 -0.42 -11.80 -5.20
N ILE A 257 -0.40 -12.16 -3.91
CA ILE A 257 0.40 -11.55 -2.83
C ILE A 257 1.17 -12.65 -2.10
N GLY A 258 2.44 -12.38 -1.77
CA GLY A 258 3.36 -13.36 -1.21
C GLY A 258 4.79 -12.83 -1.17
N ASP A 259 5.71 -13.70 -0.78
CA ASP A 259 7.13 -13.36 -0.74
C ASP A 259 7.66 -13.08 -2.17
N PRO A 260 8.57 -12.10 -2.33
CA PRO A 260 9.12 -11.72 -3.63
C PRO A 260 9.70 -12.89 -4.41
N ASP A 261 10.44 -13.77 -3.73
CA ASP A 261 11.10 -14.93 -4.32
C ASP A 261 10.08 -15.94 -4.88
N VAL A 262 8.98 -16.16 -4.15
CA VAL A 262 7.94 -17.12 -4.54
C VAL A 262 7.09 -16.57 -5.69
N ILE A 263 6.70 -15.30 -5.61
CA ILE A 263 5.85 -14.68 -6.64
C ILE A 263 6.60 -14.43 -7.94
N GLY A 264 7.91 -14.17 -7.88
CA GLY A 264 8.75 -13.97 -9.04
C GLY A 264 8.61 -15.10 -10.06
N GLU A 265 8.54 -16.35 -9.58
CA GLU A 265 8.47 -17.57 -10.39
C GLU A 265 7.06 -17.92 -10.90
N ILE A 266 6.01 -17.28 -10.37
CA ILE A 266 4.62 -17.61 -10.72
C ILE A 266 4.14 -16.67 -11.83
N ASP A 267 3.90 -17.21 -13.02
CA ASP A 267 3.33 -16.46 -14.15
C ASP A 267 1.83 -16.74 -14.37
N LYS A 268 1.33 -17.84 -13.80
CA LYS A 268 -0.02 -18.34 -14.04
C LYS A 268 -0.59 -19.02 -12.80
N ILE A 269 -1.87 -18.77 -12.53
CA ILE A 269 -2.66 -19.48 -11.50
C ILE A 269 -3.66 -20.38 -12.21
N GLU A 270 -3.55 -21.69 -11.94
CA GLU A 270 -4.48 -22.68 -12.47
C GLU A 270 -5.78 -22.71 -11.66
N THR A 271 -6.86 -23.09 -12.31
CA THR A 271 -8.16 -23.38 -11.68
C THR A 271 -8.39 -24.88 -11.60
N GLN A 272 -9.34 -25.30 -10.78
CA GLN A 272 -9.85 -26.66 -10.83
C GLN A 272 -10.33 -27.00 -12.27
N PRO A 273 -10.03 -28.20 -12.78
CA PRO A 273 -10.40 -28.56 -14.14
C PRO A 273 -11.93 -28.63 -14.29
N ILE A 274 -12.42 -28.21 -15.44
CA ILE A 274 -13.82 -28.35 -15.80
C ILE A 274 -14.06 -29.79 -16.24
N ASP A 275 -14.89 -30.54 -15.51
CA ASP A 275 -15.31 -31.89 -15.91
C ASP A 275 -16.38 -31.84 -17.00
N LEU A 276 -15.98 -32.19 -18.23
CA LEU A 276 -16.86 -32.17 -19.40
C LEU A 276 -17.92 -33.28 -19.38
N SER A 277 -17.74 -34.35 -18.58
CA SER A 277 -18.69 -35.47 -18.54
C SER A 277 -20.06 -35.07 -17.98
N GLN A 278 -20.09 -34.01 -17.15
CA GLN A 278 -21.28 -33.50 -16.48
C GLN A 278 -21.99 -32.39 -17.29
N ILE A 279 -21.41 -31.94 -18.40
CA ILE A 279 -21.90 -30.77 -19.14
C ILE A 279 -22.72 -31.22 -20.35
N THR A 280 -23.95 -30.74 -20.44
CA THR A 280 -24.87 -31.06 -21.55
C THR A 280 -25.35 -29.83 -22.31
N SER A 281 -25.14 -28.63 -21.79
CA SER A 281 -25.56 -27.36 -22.39
C SER A 281 -24.67 -26.21 -21.93
N THR A 282 -24.75 -25.06 -22.60
CA THR A 282 -24.09 -23.82 -22.17
C THR A 282 -24.49 -23.45 -20.75
N GLN A 283 -23.51 -23.14 -19.90
CA GLN A 283 -23.72 -22.79 -18.50
C GLN A 283 -22.54 -21.99 -17.93
N ASP A 284 -22.78 -21.35 -16.78
CA ASP A 284 -21.72 -20.73 -15.98
C ASP A 284 -21.25 -21.70 -14.89
N ILE A 285 -19.93 -21.77 -14.69
CA ILE A 285 -19.29 -22.63 -13.69
C ILE A 285 -18.32 -21.80 -12.87
N ASN A 286 -18.41 -21.90 -11.54
CA ASN A 286 -17.42 -21.29 -10.66
C ASN A 286 -16.25 -22.24 -10.46
N LEU A 287 -15.05 -21.80 -10.86
CA LEU A 287 -13.83 -22.59 -10.75
C LEU A 287 -12.95 -22.01 -9.64
N ASN A 288 -12.70 -22.82 -8.61
CA ASN A 288 -11.81 -22.40 -7.54
C ASN A 288 -10.37 -22.33 -8.05
N PHE A 289 -9.62 -21.35 -7.53
CA PHE A 289 -8.19 -21.23 -7.82
C PHE A 289 -7.40 -22.29 -7.05
N ILE A 290 -6.39 -22.84 -7.70
CA ILE A 290 -5.36 -23.68 -7.08
C ILE A 290 -4.24 -22.72 -6.66
N ILE A 291 -4.23 -22.35 -5.38
CA ILE A 291 -3.30 -21.36 -4.84
C ILE A 291 -1.99 -22.06 -4.45
N PRO A 292 -0.84 -21.70 -5.04
CA PRO A 292 0.46 -22.20 -4.63
C PRO A 292 0.79 -21.87 -3.17
N GLU A 293 1.54 -22.74 -2.49
CA GLU A 293 2.04 -22.46 -1.14
C GLU A 293 2.83 -21.15 -1.07
N GLY A 294 2.70 -20.43 0.05
CA GLY A 294 3.36 -19.14 0.23
C GLY A 294 2.71 -17.95 -0.50
N THR A 295 1.58 -18.16 -1.18
CA THR A 295 0.85 -17.10 -1.88
C THR A 295 -0.60 -16.98 -1.46
N SER A 296 -1.18 -15.82 -1.74
CA SER A 296 -2.59 -15.49 -1.48
C SER A 296 -3.13 -14.59 -2.59
N ILE A 297 -4.46 -14.47 -2.69
CA ILE A 297 -5.11 -13.63 -3.71
C ILE A 297 -5.46 -12.27 -3.08
N ALA A 298 -5.01 -11.18 -3.71
CA ALA A 298 -5.20 -9.82 -3.17
C ALA A 298 -6.68 -9.44 -2.94
N SER A 299 -7.56 -9.87 -3.86
CA SER A 299 -8.99 -9.56 -3.80
C SER A 299 -9.80 -10.42 -2.82
N ASN A 300 -9.16 -11.39 -2.14
CA ASN A 300 -9.83 -12.44 -1.35
C ASN A 300 -10.89 -13.26 -2.13
N ARG A 301 -10.90 -13.17 -3.47
CA ARG A 301 -11.79 -13.96 -4.33
C ARG A 301 -11.33 -15.42 -4.37
N LYS A 302 -12.27 -16.35 -4.16
CA LYS A 302 -11.97 -17.80 -4.13
C LYS A 302 -12.10 -18.52 -5.47
N TYR A 303 -12.87 -17.95 -6.40
CA TYR A 303 -13.18 -18.57 -7.69
C TYR A 303 -13.24 -17.55 -8.83
N VAL A 304 -13.11 -18.02 -10.06
CA VAL A 304 -13.47 -17.29 -11.28
C VAL A 304 -14.72 -17.92 -11.89
N THR A 305 -15.59 -17.12 -12.48
CA THR A 305 -16.75 -17.66 -13.22
C THR A 305 -16.34 -17.90 -14.66
N ALA A 306 -16.56 -19.11 -15.14
CA ALA A 306 -16.29 -19.53 -16.51
C ALA A 306 -17.61 -19.79 -17.23
N ASN A 307 -17.86 -19.05 -18.30
CA ASN A 307 -18.98 -19.29 -19.21
C ASN A 307 -18.50 -20.28 -20.28
N ILE A 308 -18.99 -21.52 -20.22
CA ILE A 308 -18.71 -22.54 -21.22
C ILE A 308 -19.86 -22.59 -22.23
N LYS A 309 -19.56 -22.36 -23.50
CA LYS A 309 -20.54 -22.47 -24.58
C LYS A 309 -20.42 -23.82 -25.26
N ILE A 310 -21.53 -24.54 -25.31
CA ILE A 310 -21.64 -25.86 -25.95
C ILE A 310 -22.52 -25.73 -27.17
N LYS A 311 -22.09 -26.37 -28.27
CA LYS A 311 -22.90 -26.52 -29.48
C LYS A 311 -23.00 -27.97 -29.89
N GLU A 312 -24.04 -28.26 -30.68
CA GLU A 312 -24.15 -29.54 -31.35
C GLU A 312 -23.01 -29.70 -32.36
N GLU A 313 -22.42 -30.89 -32.36
CA GLU A 313 -21.39 -31.23 -33.32
C GLU A 313 -22.04 -31.56 -34.67
N GLU A 314 -21.58 -30.90 -35.74
CA GLU A 314 -22.12 -31.13 -37.07
C GLU A 314 -21.87 -32.57 -37.51
N THR A 315 -22.94 -33.22 -37.96
CA THR A 315 -22.86 -34.57 -38.52
C THR A 315 -22.94 -34.50 -40.03
N ILE A 316 -21.98 -35.12 -40.69
CA ILE A 316 -22.00 -35.28 -42.15
C ILE A 316 -22.45 -36.70 -42.49
N THR A 317 -22.93 -36.85 -43.72
CA THR A 317 -23.31 -38.15 -44.28
C THR A 317 -22.25 -38.58 -45.28
N LYS A 318 -21.75 -39.82 -45.15
CA LYS A 318 -20.77 -40.42 -46.06
C LYS A 318 -21.34 -41.71 -46.60
N ILE A 319 -21.15 -41.95 -47.89
CA ILE A 319 -21.47 -43.25 -48.51
C ILE A 319 -20.18 -44.06 -48.50
N ILE A 320 -20.23 -45.26 -47.92
CA ILE A 320 -19.16 -46.25 -48.01
C ILE A 320 -19.60 -47.29 -49.03
N ASP A 321 -18.91 -47.33 -50.16
CA ASP A 321 -19.20 -48.24 -51.26
C ASP A 321 -18.16 -49.36 -51.34
N GLY A 322 -18.57 -50.53 -51.86
CA GLY A 322 -17.67 -51.67 -52.03
C GLY A 322 -17.54 -52.60 -50.80
N ILE A 323 -18.50 -52.57 -49.86
CA ILE A 323 -18.47 -53.51 -48.72
C ILE A 323 -18.77 -54.91 -49.24
N VAL A 324 -17.81 -55.82 -49.10
CA VAL A 324 -17.94 -57.22 -49.56
C VAL A 324 -18.90 -57.97 -48.66
N VAL A 325 -19.93 -58.59 -49.24
CA VAL A 325 -20.91 -59.38 -48.48
C VAL A 325 -20.37 -60.79 -48.24
N ASN A 326 -20.33 -61.21 -46.97
CA ASN A 326 -20.03 -62.59 -46.62
C ASN A 326 -21.28 -63.47 -46.80
N LEU A 327 -21.24 -64.37 -47.80
CA LEU A 327 -22.32 -65.32 -48.04
C LEU A 327 -22.14 -66.56 -47.15
N ALA A 328 -23.09 -66.78 -46.22
CA ALA A 328 -23.14 -67.95 -45.35
C ALA A 328 -23.92 -69.11 -46.01
N ASP A 329 -23.65 -70.36 -45.63
CA ASP A 329 -24.37 -71.56 -46.13
C ASP A 329 -24.13 -71.91 -47.60
N LYS A 330 -22.91 -71.67 -48.09
CA LYS A 330 -22.48 -72.03 -49.46
C LYS A 330 -22.53 -73.55 -49.67
N LYS A 331 -23.11 -73.99 -50.79
CA LYS A 331 -23.12 -75.40 -51.22
C LYS A 331 -21.98 -75.64 -52.20
N GLU A 332 -21.21 -76.72 -52.01
CA GLU A 332 -19.98 -76.99 -52.77
C GLU A 332 -20.17 -77.21 -54.29
N LYS A 333 -21.40 -77.53 -54.70
CA LYS A 333 -21.77 -77.78 -56.11
C LYS A 333 -21.92 -76.50 -56.94
N PHE A 334 -21.96 -75.32 -56.31
CA PHE A 334 -22.21 -74.06 -56.99
C PHE A 334 -21.06 -73.06 -56.81
N THR A 335 -20.91 -72.19 -57.79
CA THR A 335 -20.06 -71.01 -57.72
C THR A 335 -20.97 -69.80 -57.45
N TYR A 336 -20.54 -68.95 -56.52
CA TYR A 336 -21.28 -67.75 -56.11
C TYR A 336 -20.49 -66.51 -56.46
N GLU A 337 -21.12 -65.58 -57.16
CA GLU A 337 -20.58 -64.23 -57.33
C GLU A 337 -20.80 -63.45 -56.03
N VAL A 338 -19.73 -62.92 -55.45
CA VAL A 338 -19.79 -62.20 -54.17
C VAL A 338 -20.23 -60.76 -54.44
N PRO A 339 -21.42 -60.34 -53.99
CA PRO A 339 -21.87 -58.99 -54.23
C PRO A 339 -21.19 -58.00 -53.28
N THR A 340 -21.11 -56.75 -53.72
CA THR A 340 -20.74 -55.62 -52.88
C THR A 340 -21.94 -54.72 -52.63
N VAL A 341 -21.97 -54.07 -51.49
CA VAL A 341 -23.05 -53.16 -51.10
C VAL A 341 -22.51 -51.83 -50.64
N SER A 342 -23.30 -50.78 -50.85
CA SER A 342 -23.03 -49.44 -50.32
C SER A 342 -23.91 -49.17 -49.12
N VAL A 343 -23.34 -48.56 -48.08
CA VAL A 343 -24.10 -48.08 -46.91
C VAL A 343 -23.89 -46.60 -46.71
N THR A 344 -24.96 -45.94 -46.27
CA THR A 344 -24.91 -44.52 -45.93
C THR A 344 -24.80 -44.39 -44.42
N ILE A 345 -23.70 -43.80 -43.96
CA ILE A 345 -23.43 -43.55 -42.54
C ILE A 345 -23.50 -42.05 -42.26
N ARG A 346 -23.96 -41.72 -41.05
CA ARG A 346 -24.02 -40.35 -40.54
C ARG A 346 -23.24 -40.29 -39.23
N GLY A 347 -22.36 -39.30 -39.11
CA GLY A 347 -21.49 -39.13 -37.95
C GLY A 347 -20.65 -37.87 -38.07
N THR A 348 -19.81 -37.62 -37.08
CA THR A 348 -18.92 -36.45 -37.08
C THR A 348 -17.82 -36.61 -38.13
N ALA A 349 -17.32 -35.52 -38.69
CA ALA A 349 -16.29 -35.58 -39.74
C ALA A 349 -15.03 -36.34 -39.26
N GLU A 350 -14.63 -36.14 -38.01
CA GLU A 350 -13.51 -36.83 -37.38
C GLU A 350 -13.78 -38.34 -37.27
N ALA A 351 -14.94 -38.73 -36.75
CA ALA A 351 -15.32 -40.14 -36.60
C ALA A 351 -15.44 -40.88 -37.95
N LEU A 352 -15.80 -40.16 -39.02
CA LEU A 352 -15.94 -40.72 -40.37
C LEU A 352 -14.65 -40.71 -41.20
N SER A 353 -13.63 -39.96 -40.78
CA SER A 353 -12.37 -39.80 -41.53
C SER A 353 -11.50 -41.06 -41.48
N GLY A 354 -11.55 -41.82 -40.38
CA GLY A 354 -10.77 -43.05 -40.17
C GLY A 354 -11.45 -44.34 -40.62
N LEU A 355 -12.71 -44.29 -41.05
CA LEU A 355 -13.46 -45.51 -41.42
C LEU A 355 -13.01 -46.09 -42.76
N THR A 356 -12.84 -47.40 -42.76
CA THR A 356 -12.44 -48.24 -43.89
C THR A 356 -13.48 -49.35 -44.14
N LEU A 357 -13.32 -50.07 -45.25
CA LEU A 357 -14.25 -51.17 -45.60
C LEU A 357 -14.25 -52.30 -44.56
N THR A 358 -13.17 -52.49 -43.81
CA THR A 358 -13.03 -53.55 -42.80
C THR A 358 -13.80 -53.26 -41.52
N ASP A 359 -14.23 -52.02 -41.30
CA ASP A 359 -15.02 -51.61 -40.12
C ASP A 359 -16.50 -52.00 -40.25
N PHE A 360 -16.89 -52.59 -41.38
CA PHE A 360 -18.23 -53.05 -41.68
C PHE A 360 -18.27 -54.56 -41.85
N LYS A 361 -19.27 -55.20 -41.21
CA LYS A 361 -19.64 -56.60 -41.44
C LYS A 361 -20.97 -56.63 -42.19
N ALA A 362 -20.93 -57.12 -43.42
CA ALA A 362 -22.11 -57.42 -44.22
C ALA A 362 -22.21 -58.94 -44.42
N SER A 363 -23.36 -59.53 -44.08
CA SER A 363 -23.61 -60.96 -44.24
C SER A 363 -24.98 -61.23 -44.84
N ALA A 364 -25.07 -62.25 -45.69
CA ALA A 364 -26.33 -62.76 -46.20
C ALA A 364 -26.32 -64.29 -46.17
N SER A 365 -27.40 -64.91 -45.68
CA SER A 365 -27.57 -66.37 -45.74
C SER A 365 -28.20 -66.77 -47.07
N ILE A 366 -27.65 -67.79 -47.70
CA ILE A 366 -28.11 -68.33 -48.98
C ILE A 366 -28.69 -69.75 -48.84
N ALA A 367 -29.01 -70.19 -47.62
CA ALA A 367 -29.52 -71.54 -47.33
C ALA A 367 -30.79 -71.89 -48.15
N GLU A 368 -31.67 -70.90 -48.34
CA GLU A 368 -32.95 -71.04 -49.06
C GLU A 368 -32.80 -71.04 -50.59
N LEU A 369 -31.60 -70.79 -51.13
CA LEU A 369 -31.37 -70.79 -52.57
C LEU A 369 -31.14 -72.23 -53.09
N ALA A 370 -32.00 -72.67 -54.01
CA ALA A 370 -32.01 -74.04 -54.55
C ALA A 370 -31.91 -74.13 -56.08
N VAL A 371 -31.84 -72.99 -56.79
CA VAL A 371 -31.84 -72.93 -58.26
C VAL A 371 -30.73 -72.01 -58.78
N VAL A 372 -30.21 -72.33 -59.97
CA VAL A 372 -29.22 -71.52 -60.70
C VAL A 372 -29.92 -70.25 -61.24
N GLY A 373 -29.26 -69.10 -61.14
CA GLY A 373 -29.83 -67.81 -61.56
C GLY A 373 -29.51 -66.67 -60.60
N GLU A 374 -30.22 -65.55 -60.77
CA GLU A 374 -30.15 -64.40 -59.87
C GLU A 374 -31.25 -64.52 -58.80
N SER A 375 -30.89 -64.35 -57.53
CA SER A 375 -31.85 -64.35 -56.42
C SER A 375 -31.50 -63.28 -55.40
N GLU A 376 -32.54 -62.67 -54.81
CA GLU A 376 -32.37 -61.68 -53.75
C GLU A 376 -32.44 -62.34 -52.37
N VAL A 377 -31.44 -62.08 -51.55
CA VAL A 377 -31.38 -62.57 -50.16
C VAL A 377 -31.31 -61.41 -49.19
N LYS A 378 -31.85 -61.63 -48.00
CA LYS A 378 -31.83 -60.65 -46.92
C LYS A 378 -30.39 -60.34 -46.51
N LEU A 379 -30.09 -59.06 -46.37
CA LEU A 379 -28.77 -58.57 -46.01
C LEU A 379 -28.75 -58.00 -44.59
N ASP A 380 -27.79 -58.45 -43.79
CA ASP A 380 -27.50 -57.88 -42.48
C ASP A 380 -26.16 -57.14 -42.53
N VAL A 381 -26.21 -55.82 -42.34
CA VAL A 381 -25.02 -54.96 -42.23
C VAL A 381 -24.95 -54.33 -40.84
N SER A 382 -23.75 -54.37 -40.25
CA SER A 382 -23.40 -53.81 -38.94
C SER A 382 -21.96 -53.27 -38.94
N LEU A 383 -21.65 -52.40 -37.97
CA LEU A 383 -20.29 -51.97 -37.69
C LEU A 383 -19.59 -53.03 -36.82
N VAL A 384 -18.30 -53.27 -37.07
CA VAL A 384 -17.49 -54.22 -36.30
C VAL A 384 -17.30 -53.75 -34.87
N GLU A 385 -17.02 -52.46 -34.69
CA GLU A 385 -16.92 -51.79 -33.40
C GLU A 385 -18.01 -50.73 -33.29
N SER A 386 -18.73 -50.73 -32.17
CA SER A 386 -19.79 -49.75 -31.92
C SER A 386 -19.17 -48.40 -31.56
N ASN A 387 -19.44 -47.37 -32.36
CA ASN A 387 -19.06 -46.00 -32.07
C ASN A 387 -20.32 -45.14 -31.90
N ALA A 388 -20.50 -44.55 -30.72
CA ALA A 388 -21.69 -43.75 -30.39
C ALA A 388 -21.86 -42.49 -31.29
N ASN A 389 -20.78 -42.05 -31.94
CA ASN A 389 -20.76 -40.91 -32.87
C ASN A 389 -21.08 -41.30 -34.32
N ILE A 390 -21.36 -42.58 -34.62
CA ILE A 390 -21.60 -43.09 -35.97
C ILE A 390 -22.90 -43.88 -36.00
N LYS A 391 -23.80 -43.54 -36.92
CA LYS A 391 -25.06 -44.25 -37.16
C LYS A 391 -25.17 -44.65 -38.62
N ILE A 392 -25.59 -45.89 -38.88
CA ILE A 392 -25.97 -46.33 -40.22
C ILE A 392 -27.33 -45.68 -40.53
N SER A 393 -27.34 -44.72 -41.45
CA SER A 393 -28.53 -43.97 -41.83
C SER A 393 -29.38 -44.71 -42.86
N SER A 394 -28.74 -45.49 -43.74
CA SER A 394 -29.43 -46.32 -44.72
C SER A 394 -28.56 -47.50 -45.14
N LYS A 395 -29.18 -48.66 -45.34
CA LYS A 395 -28.56 -49.89 -45.86
C LYS A 395 -29.55 -50.63 -46.77
N PRO A 396 -29.08 -51.35 -47.80
CA PRO A 396 -29.95 -52.19 -48.60
C PRO A 396 -30.51 -53.34 -47.76
N GLU A 397 -31.80 -53.61 -47.86
CA GLU A 397 -32.46 -54.72 -47.14
C GLU A 397 -32.18 -56.09 -47.77
N LYS A 398 -31.87 -56.08 -49.07
CA LYS A 398 -31.60 -57.28 -49.86
C LYS A 398 -30.39 -57.05 -50.77
N VAL A 399 -29.71 -58.13 -51.10
CA VAL A 399 -28.63 -58.15 -52.07
C VAL A 399 -28.88 -59.23 -53.12
N LYS A 400 -28.57 -58.92 -54.39
CA LYS A 400 -28.64 -59.88 -55.48
C LYS A 400 -27.41 -60.78 -55.44
N VAL A 401 -27.64 -62.09 -55.40
CA VAL A 401 -26.60 -63.12 -55.48
C VAL A 401 -26.80 -63.90 -56.76
N LYS A 402 -25.73 -64.04 -57.54
CA LYS A 402 -25.73 -64.84 -58.76
C LYS A 402 -25.10 -66.20 -58.49
N ILE A 403 -25.83 -67.24 -58.83
CA ILE A 403 -25.42 -68.64 -58.64
C ILE A 403 -25.21 -69.27 -60.00
N SER A 404 -24.06 -69.91 -60.19
CA SER A 404 -23.70 -70.69 -61.39
C SER A 404 -23.33 -72.12 -61.01
N GLU A 405 -23.53 -73.08 -61.91
CA GLU A 405 -23.01 -74.42 -61.71
C GLU A 405 -21.48 -74.41 -61.71
N LYS A 406 -20.88 -75.21 -60.82
CA LYS A 406 -19.43 -75.36 -60.77
C LYS A 406 -18.99 -76.19 -61.98
N VAL A 407 -18.37 -75.53 -62.96
CA VAL A 407 -17.75 -76.21 -64.10
C VAL A 407 -16.56 -77.02 -63.57
N ALA A 408 -16.53 -78.31 -63.87
CA ALA A 408 -15.50 -79.26 -63.44
C ALA A 408 -14.14 -79.00 -64.10
#